data_AF-A0A948Z5P2-F1
#
_entry.id   AF-A0A948Z5P2-F1
#
_cell.length_a   1.000
_cell.length_b   1.000
_cell.length_c   1.000
_cell.angle_alpha   90.00
_cell.angle_beta   90.00
_cell.angle_gamma   90.00
#
_symmetry.space_group_name_H-M   'P 1'
#
loop_
_entity.id
_entity.type
_entity.pdbx_description
1 polymer ?
#
loop_
_entity_poly.entity_id
_entity_poly.type
_entity_poly.pdbx_seq_one_letter_code
_entity_poly.pdbx_strand_id
1 'polypeptide(L)'
;MDEESKKELAVIISDYIESLSLLKQYDDRKIRVSGLSEKVKYVLEYKKVVGLVMELRQDLIKKNLATELFGVENSKKLDGLIGAINQTFDGKNLYSSIEEKAANLLYMVIKDHPFVDGNKRTAATLFVYFLNRNGYLFKKNGERKIDDRALVALTLLIAVSDPREKEMMVKLTMSLIKN
;
A
#
# COMPACT_ATOMS: atom_id res chain seq x y z
N MET A 1 -0.89 -6.45 -40.42
CA MET A 1 -0.18 -5.25 -39.92
C MET A 1 0.91 -4.90 -40.91
N ASP A 2 0.85 -3.68 -41.43
CA ASP A 2 1.96 -3.07 -42.18
C ASP A 2 3.20 -2.87 -41.29
N GLU A 3 4.32 -2.52 -41.92
CA GLU A 3 5.62 -2.37 -41.25
C GLU A 3 5.66 -1.19 -40.26
N GLU A 4 4.84 -0.16 -40.47
CA GLU A 4 4.74 0.98 -39.58
C GLU A 4 4.06 0.58 -38.26
N SER A 5 2.92 -0.10 -38.36
CA SER A 5 2.18 -0.65 -37.22
C SER A 5 3.02 -1.63 -36.40
N LYS A 6 3.89 -2.43 -37.04
CA LYS A 6 4.80 -3.36 -36.33
C LYS A 6 5.84 -2.62 -35.49
N LYS A 7 6.39 -1.52 -36.03
CA LYS A 7 7.37 -0.69 -35.31
C LYS A 7 6.73 0.03 -34.14
N GLU A 8 5.54 0.60 -34.34
CA GLU A 8 4.76 1.23 -33.27
C GLU A 8 4.47 0.24 -32.14
N LEU A 9 3.97 -0.96 -32.47
CA LEU A 9 3.70 -1.99 -31.49
C LEU A 9 4.96 -2.41 -30.72
N ALA A 10 6.11 -2.52 -31.40
CA ALA A 10 7.36 -2.88 -30.74
C ALA A 10 7.80 -1.83 -29.70
N VAL A 11 7.60 -0.54 -29.99
CA VAL A 11 7.87 0.55 -29.04
C VAL A 11 6.92 0.46 -27.85
N ILE A 12 5.61 0.30 -28.09
CA ILE A 12 4.62 0.16 -27.02
C ILE A 12 4.95 -1.05 -26.14
N ILE A 13 5.30 -2.21 -26.71
CA ILE A 13 5.68 -3.38 -25.93
C ILE A 13 6.92 -3.09 -25.08
N SER A 14 7.92 -2.42 -25.65
CA SER A 14 9.14 -2.05 -24.93
C SER A 14 8.83 -1.14 -23.74
N ASP A 15 7.97 -0.14 -23.92
CA ASP A 15 7.61 0.83 -22.87
C ASP A 15 6.79 0.19 -21.74
N TYR A 16 6.03 -0.86 -22.03
CA TYR A 16 5.14 -1.54 -21.08
C TYR A 16 5.64 -2.91 -20.61
N ILE A 17 6.87 -3.30 -20.95
CA ILE A 17 7.37 -4.67 -20.73
C ILE A 17 7.32 -5.08 -19.24
N GLU A 18 7.62 -4.15 -18.34
CA GLU A 18 7.57 -4.39 -16.89
C GLU A 18 6.13 -4.60 -16.40
N SER A 19 5.18 -3.81 -16.92
CA SER A 19 3.75 -3.95 -16.62
C SER A 19 3.21 -5.29 -17.11
N LEU A 20 3.55 -5.69 -18.34
CA LEU A 20 3.14 -6.97 -18.92
C LEU A 20 3.77 -8.16 -18.18
N SER A 21 5.03 -8.02 -17.75
CA SER A 21 5.73 -9.01 -16.92
C SER A 21 5.06 -9.20 -15.56
N LEU A 22 4.66 -8.10 -14.90
CA LEU A 22 3.97 -8.17 -13.62
C LEU A 22 2.58 -8.80 -13.75
N LEU A 23 1.83 -8.49 -14.80
CA LEU A 23 0.55 -9.13 -15.10
C LEU A 23 0.70 -10.64 -15.28
N LYS A 24 1.69 -11.07 -16.08
CA LYS A 24 2.00 -12.51 -16.23
C LYS A 24 2.32 -13.17 -14.90
N GLN A 25 3.13 -12.53 -14.06
CA GLN A 25 3.49 -13.07 -12.75
C GLN A 25 2.30 -13.16 -11.80
N TYR A 26 1.35 -12.22 -11.89
CA TYR A 26 0.10 -12.25 -11.13
C TYR A 26 -0.74 -13.46 -11.55
N ASP A 27 -0.94 -13.66 -12.85
CA ASP A 27 -1.72 -14.78 -13.39
C ASP A 27 -1.10 -16.14 -13.04
N ASP A 28 0.23 -16.24 -13.13
CA ASP A 28 0.99 -17.44 -12.75
C ASP A 28 1.04 -17.67 -11.23
N ARG A 29 0.50 -16.75 -10.43
CA ARG A 29 0.58 -16.69 -8.96
C ARG A 29 2.01 -16.73 -8.41
N LYS A 30 2.96 -16.12 -9.12
CA LYS A 30 4.40 -16.18 -8.84
C LYS A 30 5.06 -14.81 -8.88
N ILE A 31 4.41 -13.78 -8.32
CA ILE A 31 5.05 -12.45 -8.17
C ILE A 31 6.33 -12.59 -7.37
N ARG A 32 7.45 -12.23 -8.02
CA ARG A 32 8.76 -12.22 -7.40
C ARG A 32 9.10 -10.80 -6.98
N VAL A 33 9.37 -10.64 -5.69
CA VAL A 33 9.85 -9.38 -5.15
C VAL A 33 11.30 -9.55 -4.71
N SER A 34 12.15 -8.66 -5.20
CA SER A 34 13.58 -8.59 -4.92
C SER A 34 14.00 -7.12 -4.90
N GLY A 35 15.21 -6.83 -4.40
CA GLY A 35 15.71 -5.45 -4.31
C GLY A 35 14.99 -4.61 -3.25
N LEU A 36 14.58 -5.25 -2.15
CA LEU A 36 13.83 -4.61 -1.07
C LEU A 36 14.72 -3.69 -0.22
N SER A 37 14.10 -2.68 0.36
CA SER A 37 14.78 -1.70 1.20
C SER A 37 14.83 -2.16 2.65
N GLU A 38 16.00 -2.59 3.12
CA GLU A 38 16.15 -3.19 4.46
C GLU A 38 16.12 -2.18 5.62
N LYS A 39 16.22 -0.87 5.34
CA LYS A 39 16.38 0.16 6.37
C LYS A 39 15.09 0.93 6.65
N VAL A 40 14.19 0.33 7.42
CA VAL A 40 13.02 1.03 7.99
C VAL A 40 13.50 2.03 9.04
N LYS A 41 13.31 3.33 8.78
CA LYS A 41 13.74 4.42 9.68
C LYS A 41 12.62 4.88 10.61
N TYR A 42 11.38 4.70 10.20
CA TYR A 42 10.20 5.19 10.90
C TYR A 42 9.33 4.03 11.38
N VAL A 43 8.96 4.07 12.65
CA VAL A 43 8.06 3.11 13.30
C VAL A 43 6.71 3.79 13.54
N LEU A 44 5.62 3.12 13.15
CA LEU A 44 4.26 3.60 13.42
C LEU A 44 3.88 3.23 14.85
N GLU A 45 3.68 4.23 15.69
CA GLU A 45 3.19 4.02 17.06
C GLU A 45 1.68 4.24 17.11
N TYR A 46 0.98 3.43 17.91
CA TYR A 46 -0.48 3.52 18.05
C TYR A 46 -0.96 4.95 18.31
N LYS A 47 -0.37 5.66 19.27
CA LYS A 47 -0.73 7.05 19.60
C LYS A 47 -0.58 8.01 18.42
N LYS A 48 0.46 7.83 17.59
CA LYS A 48 0.68 8.66 16.39
C LYS A 48 -0.37 8.37 15.33
N VAL A 49 -0.74 7.10 15.15
CA VAL A 49 -1.78 6.69 14.21
C VAL A 49 -3.13 7.27 14.62
N VAL A 50 -3.49 7.21 15.91
CA VAL A 50 -4.72 7.83 16.42
C VAL A 50 -4.74 9.33 16.13
N GLY A 51 -3.64 10.05 16.41
CA GLY A 51 -3.53 11.48 16.11
C GLY A 51 -3.71 11.80 14.62
N LEU A 52 -3.03 11.04 13.74
CA LEU A 52 -3.15 11.19 12.29
C LEU A 52 -4.59 10.95 11.80
N VAL A 53 -5.28 9.95 12.36
CA VAL A 53 -6.67 9.64 12.01
C VAL A 53 -7.61 10.75 12.49
N MET A 54 -7.35 11.34 13.65
CA MET A 54 -8.12 12.50 14.14
C MET A 54 -7.94 13.73 13.24
N GLU A 55 -6.72 14.04 12.84
CA GLU A 55 -6.45 15.14 11.88
C GLU A 55 -7.14 14.88 10.53
N LEU A 56 -6.98 13.67 10.00
CA LEU A 56 -7.63 13.24 8.75
C LEU A 56 -9.15 13.36 8.85
N ARG A 57 -9.75 12.90 9.95
CA ARG A 57 -11.19 13.01 10.20
C ARG A 57 -11.65 14.46 10.13
N GLN A 58 -10.98 15.36 10.85
CA GLN A 58 -11.36 16.77 10.88
C GLN A 58 -11.32 17.40 9.49
N ASP A 59 -10.26 17.13 8.72
CA ASP A 59 -10.12 17.68 7.37
C ASP A 59 -11.15 17.11 6.39
N LEU A 60 -11.45 15.82 6.48
CA LEU A 60 -12.44 15.19 5.60
C LEU A 60 -13.87 15.63 5.94
N ILE A 61 -14.22 15.80 7.22
CA ILE A 61 -15.54 16.33 7.62
C ILE A 61 -15.72 17.75 7.10
N LYS A 62 -14.72 18.63 7.27
CA LYS A 62 -14.75 20.00 6.73
C LYS A 62 -14.96 20.06 5.21
N LYS A 63 -14.47 19.04 4.50
CA LYS A 63 -14.60 18.90 3.04
C LYS A 63 -15.86 18.14 2.62
N ASN A 64 -16.77 17.80 3.55
CA ASN A 64 -17.95 16.95 3.30
C ASN A 64 -17.60 15.56 2.70
N LEU A 65 -16.41 15.05 3.01
CA LEU A 65 -15.91 13.75 2.56
C LEU A 65 -15.99 12.67 3.64
N ALA A 66 -16.45 13.00 4.85
CA ALA A 66 -16.57 12.08 5.98
C ALA A 66 -17.70 12.51 6.92
N THR A 67 -18.17 11.56 7.73
CA THR A 67 -19.14 11.79 8.81
C THR A 67 -18.47 11.63 10.17
N GLU A 68 -19.23 11.85 11.24
CA GLU A 68 -18.78 11.60 12.61
C GLU A 68 -18.46 10.11 12.92
N LEU A 69 -18.72 9.17 12.02
CA LEU A 69 -18.31 7.77 12.18
C LEU A 69 -16.91 7.49 11.63
N PHE A 70 -16.33 8.41 10.86
CA PHE A 70 -15.02 8.22 10.25
C PHE A 70 -13.91 8.13 11.30
N GLY A 71 -13.11 7.07 11.25
CA GLY A 71 -11.96 6.90 12.15
C GLY A 71 -12.33 6.57 13.59
N VAL A 72 -13.61 6.31 13.90
CA VAL A 72 -14.03 5.77 15.20
C VAL A 72 -13.54 4.33 15.29
N GLU A 73 -12.72 4.00 16.30
CA GLU A 73 -12.17 2.65 16.45
C GLU A 73 -13.25 1.59 16.68
N ASN A 74 -13.03 0.42 16.09
CA ASN A 74 -13.84 -0.77 16.25
C ASN A 74 -13.06 -1.82 17.06
N SER A 75 -13.56 -2.14 18.26
CA SER A 75 -13.12 -3.30 19.05
C SER A 75 -11.61 -3.36 19.36
N LYS A 76 -10.93 -2.21 19.54
CA LYS A 76 -9.47 -2.10 19.80
C LYS A 76 -8.57 -2.79 18.77
N LYS A 77 -9.09 -3.05 17.56
CA LYS A 77 -8.35 -3.74 16.50
C LYS A 77 -7.13 -2.97 16.03
N LEU A 78 -7.15 -1.64 16.14
CA LEU A 78 -6.05 -0.79 15.68
C LEU A 78 -4.75 -1.07 16.43
N ASP A 79 -4.80 -1.21 17.77
CA ASP A 79 -3.62 -1.46 18.58
C ASP A 79 -2.97 -2.80 18.22
N GLY A 80 -3.77 -3.86 18.10
CA GLY A 80 -3.30 -5.18 17.66
C GLY A 80 -2.71 -5.17 16.25
N LEU A 81 -3.32 -4.43 15.31
CA LEU A 81 -2.80 -4.26 13.95
C LEU A 81 -1.44 -3.56 13.96
N ILE A 82 -1.30 -2.44 14.69
CA ILE A 82 -0.03 -1.72 14.79
C ILE A 82 1.05 -2.57 15.47
N GLY A 83 0.66 -3.34 16.50
CA GLY A 83 1.53 -4.34 17.12
C GLY A 83 2.05 -5.37 16.11
N ALA A 84 1.16 -5.92 15.27
CA ALA A 84 1.53 -6.89 14.24
C ALA A 84 2.48 -6.31 13.17
N ILE A 85 2.27 -5.06 12.74
CA ILE A 85 3.17 -4.37 11.78
C ILE A 85 4.58 -4.16 12.35
N ASN A 86 4.69 -3.98 13.67
CA ASN A 86 5.95 -3.76 14.37
C ASN A 86 6.53 -5.02 15.01
N GLN A 87 5.88 -6.18 14.84
CA GLN A 87 6.26 -7.42 15.50
C GLN A 87 7.67 -7.85 15.11
N THR A 88 8.37 -8.46 16.07
CA THR A 88 9.67 -9.10 15.85
C THR A 88 9.59 -10.60 16.14
N PHE A 89 10.41 -11.38 15.46
CA PHE A 89 10.66 -12.79 15.71
C PHE A 89 12.17 -13.02 15.70
N ASP A 90 12.69 -13.67 16.75
CA ASP A 90 14.14 -13.91 16.93
C ASP A 90 14.98 -12.61 16.79
N GLY A 91 14.51 -11.52 17.40
CA GLY A 91 15.18 -10.22 17.37
C GLY A 91 15.12 -9.48 16.03
N LYS A 92 14.49 -10.04 15.00
CA LYS A 92 14.34 -9.42 13.67
C LYS A 92 12.89 -8.98 13.44
N ASN A 93 12.68 -7.87 12.74
CA ASN A 93 11.34 -7.47 12.33
C ASN A 93 10.70 -8.57 11.46
N LEU A 94 9.44 -8.91 11.74
CA LEU A 94 8.66 -9.86 10.93
C LEU A 94 8.53 -9.36 9.49
N TYR A 95 8.25 -8.07 9.33
CA TYR A 95 8.32 -7.35 8.06
C TYR A 95 9.62 -6.54 8.04
N SER A 96 10.60 -7.01 7.29
CA SER A 96 11.97 -6.52 7.33
C SER A 96 12.19 -5.27 6.50
N SER A 97 11.39 -5.08 5.44
CA SER A 97 11.54 -3.98 4.49
C SER A 97 10.47 -2.89 4.61
N ILE A 98 10.75 -1.71 4.04
CA ILE A 98 9.76 -0.61 3.95
C ILE A 98 8.55 -1.07 3.13
N GLU A 99 8.80 -1.75 2.01
CA GLU A 99 7.77 -2.26 1.11
C GLU A 99 6.88 -3.30 1.81
N GLU A 100 7.48 -4.24 2.56
CA GLU A 100 6.74 -5.26 3.32
C GLU A 100 5.84 -4.63 4.38
N LYS A 101 6.37 -3.69 5.18
CA LYS A 101 5.58 -3.00 6.21
C LYS A 101 4.47 -2.16 5.60
N ALA A 102 4.76 -1.40 4.54
CA ALA A 102 3.79 -0.56 3.87
C ALA A 102 2.66 -1.39 3.25
N ALA A 103 3.00 -2.45 2.52
CA ALA A 103 2.02 -3.32 1.87
C ALA A 103 1.12 -4.04 2.89
N ASN A 104 1.69 -4.59 3.96
CA ASN A 104 0.89 -5.21 5.02
C ASN A 104 0.04 -4.18 5.79
N LEU A 105 0.55 -2.97 6.03
CA LEU A 105 -0.23 -1.89 6.65
C LEU A 105 -1.46 -1.55 5.79
N LEU A 106 -1.28 -1.33 4.49
CA LEU A 106 -2.38 -1.06 3.56
C LEU A 106 -3.40 -2.21 3.58
N TYR A 107 -2.92 -3.45 3.46
CA TYR A 107 -3.77 -4.64 3.44
C TYR A 107 -4.59 -4.80 4.73
N MET A 108 -3.93 -4.78 5.89
CA MET A 108 -4.55 -5.07 7.18
C MET A 108 -5.55 -3.99 7.58
N VAL A 109 -5.25 -2.70 7.35
CA VAL A 109 -6.21 -1.63 7.69
C VAL A 109 -7.46 -1.73 6.82
N ILE A 110 -7.34 -2.17 5.56
CA ILE A 110 -8.49 -2.40 4.69
C ILE A 110 -9.30 -3.61 5.14
N LYS A 111 -8.66 -4.75 5.41
CA LYS A 111 -9.32 -6.04 5.64
C LYS A 111 -9.79 -6.27 7.07
N ASP A 112 -9.05 -5.81 8.06
CA ASP A 112 -9.37 -6.07 9.46
C ASP A 112 -10.44 -5.09 9.99
N HIS A 113 -10.70 -4.02 9.23
CA HIS A 113 -11.67 -2.97 9.53
C HIS A 113 -11.51 -2.43 10.97
N PRO A 114 -10.34 -1.84 11.31
CA PRO A 114 -10.11 -1.31 12.65
C PRO A 114 -10.97 -0.10 13.00
N PHE A 115 -11.67 0.50 12.03
CA PHE A 115 -12.59 1.62 12.23
C PHE A 115 -14.02 1.28 11.79
N VAL A 116 -15.00 1.97 12.36
CA VAL A 116 -16.42 1.86 12.00
C VAL A 116 -16.64 2.34 10.56
N ASP A 117 -16.12 3.51 10.20
CA ASP A 117 -16.06 4.00 8.82
C ASP A 117 -14.65 4.53 8.51
N GLY A 118 -14.31 4.57 7.21
CA GLY A 118 -13.09 5.22 6.73
C GLY A 118 -11.90 4.30 6.57
N ASN A 119 -12.05 2.98 6.74
CA ASN A 119 -10.95 2.00 6.67
C ASN A 119 -10.09 2.16 5.40
N LYS A 120 -10.71 2.20 4.21
CA LYS A 120 -10.00 2.36 2.93
C LYS A 120 -9.23 3.69 2.83
N ARG A 121 -9.88 4.79 3.21
CA ARG A 121 -9.30 6.15 3.19
C ARG A 121 -8.14 6.25 4.18
N THR A 122 -8.34 5.74 5.40
CA THR A 122 -7.31 5.68 6.44
C THR A 122 -6.13 4.81 6.02
N ALA A 123 -6.38 3.63 5.45
CA ALA A 123 -5.33 2.75 4.96
C ALA A 123 -4.47 3.43 3.89
N ALA A 124 -5.11 4.05 2.89
CA ALA A 124 -4.41 4.78 1.83
C ALA A 124 -3.58 5.95 2.38
N THR A 125 -4.13 6.72 3.33
CA THR A 125 -3.40 7.83 3.99
C THR A 125 -2.22 7.32 4.81
N LEU A 126 -2.41 6.30 5.65
CA LEU A 126 -1.33 5.74 6.47
C LEU A 126 -0.23 5.10 5.62
N PHE A 127 -0.60 4.45 4.52
CA PHE A 127 0.34 3.90 3.54
C PHE A 127 1.24 4.99 2.94
N VAL A 128 0.64 6.05 2.37
CA VAL A 128 1.41 7.16 1.78
C VAL A 128 2.25 7.89 2.84
N TYR A 129 1.67 8.12 4.03
CA TYR A 129 2.38 8.74 5.15
C TYR A 129 3.60 7.91 5.57
N PHE A 130 3.44 6.59 5.71
CA PHE A 130 4.54 5.70 6.08
C PHE A 130 5.67 5.70 5.06
N LEU A 131 5.34 5.67 3.75
CA LEU A 131 6.35 5.77 2.68
C LEU A 131 7.08 7.12 2.75
N ASN A 132 6.35 8.21 2.97
CA ASN A 132 6.93 9.55 3.07
C ASN A 132 7.87 9.67 4.29
N ARG A 133 7.46 9.19 5.46
CA ARG A 133 8.28 9.22 6.69
C ARG A 133 9.54 8.38 6.60
N ASN A 134 9.57 7.37 5.73
CA ASN A 134 10.77 6.58 5.44
C ASN A 134 11.59 7.16 4.27
N GLY A 135 11.19 8.27 3.66
CA GLY A 135 11.88 8.86 2.50
C GLY A 135 11.77 7.98 1.25
N TYR A 136 10.69 7.21 1.14
CA TYR A 136 10.50 6.17 0.12
C TYR A 136 9.34 6.46 -0.84
N LEU A 137 8.56 7.51 -0.60
CA LEU A 137 7.41 7.89 -1.44
C LEU A 137 7.82 8.32 -2.86
N PHE A 138 9.03 8.86 -3.02
CA PHE A 138 9.50 9.42 -4.28
C PHE A 138 10.63 8.57 -4.88
N LYS A 139 10.63 8.48 -6.21
CA LYS A 139 11.74 7.98 -7.01
C LYS A 139 12.88 9.01 -7.04
N LYS A 140 14.05 8.62 -7.55
CA LYS A 140 15.21 9.53 -7.68
C LYS A 140 14.94 10.73 -8.59
N ASN A 141 14.08 10.57 -9.60
CA ASN A 141 13.68 11.64 -10.51
C ASN A 141 12.61 12.58 -9.92
N GLY A 142 12.20 12.38 -8.66
CA GLY A 142 11.18 13.21 -7.98
C GLY A 142 9.74 12.78 -8.24
N GLU A 143 9.50 11.79 -9.09
CA GLU A 143 8.14 11.25 -9.29
C GLU A 143 7.67 10.46 -8.08
N ARG A 144 6.37 10.50 -7.79
CA ARG A 144 5.76 9.61 -6.79
C ARG A 144 5.84 8.17 -7.29
N LYS A 145 6.20 7.24 -6.40
CA LYS A 145 6.20 5.81 -6.71
C LYS A 145 4.80 5.24 -6.96
N ILE A 146 3.80 5.85 -6.34
CA ILE A 146 2.40 5.54 -6.54
C ILE A 146 1.63 6.85 -6.72
N ASP A 147 0.93 6.97 -7.84
CA ASP A 147 0.06 8.11 -8.11
C ASP A 147 -1.35 7.91 -7.52
N ASP A 148 -2.18 8.96 -7.62
CA ASP A 148 -3.51 8.97 -7.02
C ASP A 148 -4.45 7.93 -7.65
N ARG A 149 -4.32 7.65 -8.96
CA ARG A 149 -5.16 6.66 -9.67
C ARG A 149 -4.76 5.24 -9.28
N ALA A 150 -3.46 4.97 -9.25
CA ALA A 150 -2.90 3.69 -8.82
C ALA A 150 -3.26 3.38 -7.35
N LEU A 151 -3.18 4.38 -6.47
CA LEU A 151 -3.55 4.24 -5.06
C LEU A 151 -5.04 3.88 -4.89
N VAL A 152 -5.93 4.54 -5.62
CA VAL A 152 -7.37 4.23 -5.61
C VAL A 152 -7.62 2.81 -6.11
N ALA A 153 -7.08 2.46 -7.29
CA ALA A 153 -7.27 1.14 -7.89
C ALA A 153 -6.76 0.03 -6.97
N LEU A 154 -5.56 0.18 -6.40
CA LEU A 154 -4.96 -0.79 -5.50
C LEU A 154 -5.76 -0.93 -4.19
N THR A 155 -6.21 0.18 -3.61
CA THR A 155 -7.04 0.16 -2.40
C THR A 155 -8.35 -0.59 -2.62
N LEU A 156 -8.99 -0.37 -3.78
CA LEU A 156 -10.22 -1.07 -4.15
C LEU A 156 -9.96 -2.55 -4.44
N LEU A 157 -8.91 -2.87 -5.19
CA LEU A 157 -8.51 -4.25 -5.49
C LEU A 157 -8.28 -5.04 -4.20
N ILE A 158 -7.52 -4.50 -3.26
CA ILE A 158 -7.33 -5.11 -1.95
C ILE A 158 -8.68 -5.27 -1.23
N ALA A 159 -9.53 -4.24 -1.23
CA ALA A 159 -10.82 -4.32 -0.55
C ALA A 159 -11.69 -5.47 -1.06
N VAL A 160 -11.75 -5.68 -2.38
CA VAL A 160 -12.58 -6.72 -3.01
C VAL A 160 -11.91 -8.10 -3.10
N SER A 161 -10.59 -8.19 -2.95
CA SER A 161 -9.84 -9.46 -3.02
C SER A 161 -10.30 -10.52 -2.00
N ASP A 162 -10.08 -11.79 -2.28
CA ASP A 162 -10.33 -12.84 -1.29
C ASP A 162 -9.26 -12.77 -0.17
N PRO A 163 -9.62 -12.94 1.13
CA PRO A 163 -8.64 -13.00 2.20
C PRO A 163 -7.52 -14.04 1.99
N ARG A 164 -7.81 -15.14 1.27
CA ARG A 164 -6.84 -16.17 0.89
C ARG A 164 -5.76 -15.64 -0.08
N GLU A 165 -6.01 -14.52 -0.75
CA GLU A 165 -5.09 -13.86 -1.67
C GLU A 165 -4.20 -12.82 -0.98
N LYS A 166 -4.16 -12.77 0.37
CA LYS A 166 -3.34 -11.82 1.14
C LYS A 166 -1.92 -11.70 0.60
N GLU A 167 -1.23 -12.83 0.46
CA GLU A 167 0.17 -12.84 0.04
C GLU A 167 0.33 -12.26 -1.38
N MET A 168 -0.61 -12.55 -2.28
CA MET A 168 -0.61 -12.01 -3.64
C MET A 168 -0.79 -10.50 -3.65
N MET A 169 -1.76 -9.99 -2.88
CA MET A 169 -2.04 -8.55 -2.78
C MET A 169 -0.88 -7.78 -2.16
N VAL A 170 -0.23 -8.36 -1.14
CA VAL A 170 0.95 -7.79 -0.52
C VAL A 170 2.11 -7.73 -1.52
N LYS A 171 2.41 -8.84 -2.20
CA LYS A 171 3.49 -8.90 -3.21
C LYS A 171 3.24 -7.99 -4.41
N LEU A 172 1.99 -7.87 -4.85
CA LEU A 172 1.59 -6.92 -5.90
C LEU A 172 1.84 -5.48 -5.44
N THR A 173 1.38 -5.13 -4.24
CA THR A 173 1.63 -3.80 -3.65
C THR A 173 3.11 -3.50 -3.55
N MET A 174 3.92 -4.43 -3.05
CA MET A 174 5.37 -4.31 -2.98
C MET A 174 5.97 -4.11 -4.38
N SER A 175 5.49 -4.84 -5.39
CA SER A 175 5.96 -4.69 -6.77
C SER A 175 5.59 -3.35 -7.41
N LEU A 176 4.47 -2.74 -7.01
CA LEU A 176 4.05 -1.43 -7.52
C LEU A 176 4.81 -0.25 -6.88
N ILE A 177 5.41 -0.45 -5.71
CA ILE A 177 6.17 0.61 -5.00
C ILE A 177 7.67 0.33 -4.91
N LYS A 178 8.13 -0.87 -5.29
CA LYS A 178 9.56 -1.11 -5.46
C LYS A 178 10.05 -0.30 -6.66
N ASN A 179 11.29 0.18 -6.55
CA ASN A 179 11.94 0.89 -7.65
C ASN A 179 12.19 -0.04 -8.83
#